data_AF-A0ABD4Z5B0-F1
#
_entry.id   AF-A0ABD4Z5B0-F1
#
_cell.length_a   1.000
_cell.length_b   1.000
_cell.length_c   1.000
_cell.angle_alpha   90.00
_cell.angle_beta   90.00
_cell.angle_gamma   90.00
#
_symmetry.space_group_name_H-M   'P 1'
#
loop_
_entity.id
_entity.type
_entity.pdbx_description
1 polymer ?
#
loop_
_entity_poly.entity_id
_entity_poly.type
_entity_poly.pdbx_seq_one_letter_code
_entity_poly.pdbx_strand_id
1 'polypeptide(L)'
;MSLQIESQSEQKQLQKVVEEKKDLAVWEEALIQEFIYAIAHLNHVEQHLIESDSNVGTPIFGDIIDSFREQRKIVGQVMFVIEKLEAMKSGNVNIRSSWESIWCALKHSTTALIHVDECIEKLLKKLKDSNNVELMEYIKTLLRVRGNLLRGIMNMLQRSKVAANILTEASMRCREDLCLEEVEKH
;
A
#
# COMPACT_ATOMS: atom_id res chain seq x y z
N MET A 1 -50.39 13.67 -17.11
CA MET A 1 -49.30 13.06 -17.90
C MET A 1 -47.93 13.67 -17.61
N SER A 2 -47.83 14.76 -16.85
CA SER A 2 -46.56 15.47 -16.58
C SER A 2 -45.77 14.93 -15.36
N LEU A 3 -46.44 14.34 -14.36
CA LEU A 3 -45.82 13.86 -13.12
C LEU A 3 -45.00 12.55 -13.26
N GLN A 4 -45.20 11.76 -14.32
CA GLN A 4 -44.44 10.52 -14.56
C GLN A 4 -43.13 10.75 -15.32
N ILE A 5 -42.96 11.90 -15.98
CA ILE A 5 -41.77 12.23 -16.77
C ILE A 5 -40.67 12.81 -15.86
N GLU A 6 -41.04 13.59 -14.84
CA GLU A 6 -40.11 14.15 -13.85
C GLU A 6 -39.42 13.04 -13.03
N SER A 7 -40.17 12.03 -12.54
CA SER A 7 -39.59 10.95 -11.73
C SER A 7 -38.64 10.03 -12.51
N GLN A 8 -38.85 9.84 -13.82
CA GLN A 8 -37.92 9.09 -14.67
C GLN A 8 -36.65 9.89 -15.00
N SER A 9 -36.74 11.23 -15.06
CA SER A 9 -35.56 12.08 -15.28
C SER A 9 -34.69 12.16 -14.03
N GLU A 10 -35.30 12.23 -12.84
CA GLU A 10 -34.61 12.21 -11.54
C GLU A 10 -33.94 10.85 -11.30
N GLN A 11 -34.62 9.74 -11.61
CA GLN A 11 -34.03 8.40 -11.52
C GLN A 11 -32.83 8.23 -12.45
N LYS A 12 -32.90 8.73 -13.70
CA LYS A 12 -31.75 8.70 -14.63
C LYS A 12 -30.59 9.58 -14.15
N GLN A 13 -30.86 10.74 -13.56
CA GLN A 13 -29.82 11.59 -12.99
C GLN A 13 -29.16 10.94 -11.77
N LEU A 14 -29.94 10.34 -10.86
CA LEU A 14 -29.43 9.58 -9.72
C LEU A 14 -28.58 8.40 -10.17
N GLN A 15 -29.02 7.65 -11.17
CA GLN A 15 -28.30 6.50 -11.70
C GLN A 15 -26.98 6.91 -12.35
N LYS A 16 -26.97 8.02 -13.11
CA LYS A 16 -25.75 8.61 -13.67
C LYS A 16 -24.76 9.08 -12.59
N VAL A 17 -25.24 9.74 -11.53
CA VAL A 17 -24.39 10.16 -10.39
C VAL A 17 -23.82 8.96 -9.64
N VAL A 18 -24.58 7.87 -9.50
CA VAL A 18 -24.09 6.63 -8.88
C VAL A 18 -23.03 5.95 -9.73
N GLU A 19 -23.22 5.90 -11.05
CA GLU A 19 -22.22 5.36 -11.99
C GLU A 19 -20.95 6.20 -12.00
N GLU A 20 -21.05 7.53 -12.09
CA GLU A 20 -19.89 8.43 -12.02
C GLU A 20 -19.14 8.31 -10.69
N LYS A 21 -19.84 8.18 -9.56
CA LYS A 21 -19.22 7.93 -8.25
C LYS A 21 -18.55 6.56 -8.16
N LYS A 22 -19.14 5.54 -8.79
CA LYS A 22 -18.59 4.18 -8.82
C LYS A 22 -17.31 4.14 -9.64
N ASP A 23 -17.29 4.80 -10.79
CA ASP A 23 -16.10 4.88 -11.63
C ASP A 23 -14.99 5.61 -10.88
N LEU A 24 -15.28 6.78 -10.28
CA LEU A 24 -14.31 7.50 -9.44
C LEU A 24 -13.75 6.61 -8.32
N ALA A 25 -14.59 5.86 -7.62
CA ALA A 25 -14.15 4.95 -6.56
C ALA A 25 -13.23 3.83 -7.08
N VAL A 26 -13.48 3.31 -8.29
CA VAL A 26 -12.61 2.30 -8.94
C VAL A 26 -11.26 2.90 -9.34
N TRP A 27 -11.25 4.13 -9.87
CA TRP A 27 -10.01 4.83 -10.22
C TRP A 27 -9.17 5.15 -8.98
N GLU A 28 -9.80 5.59 -7.88
CA GLU A 28 -9.14 5.86 -6.61
C GLU A 28 -8.57 4.56 -6.00
N GLU A 29 -9.35 3.47 -5.99
CA GLU A 29 -8.88 2.16 -5.52
C GLU A 29 -7.69 1.67 -6.35
N ALA A 30 -7.73 1.81 -7.68
CA ALA A 30 -6.62 1.45 -8.56
C ALA A 30 -5.36 2.28 -8.25
N LEU A 31 -5.49 3.60 -8.12
CA LEU A 31 -4.36 4.49 -7.82
C LEU A 31 -3.70 4.16 -6.48
N ILE A 32 -4.49 3.87 -5.44
CA ILE A 32 -3.95 3.48 -4.13
C ILE A 32 -3.24 2.13 -4.20
N GLN A 33 -3.76 1.17 -4.97
CA GLN A 33 -3.06 -0.09 -5.20
C GLN A 33 -1.73 0.11 -5.92
N GLU A 34 -1.65 1.00 -6.91
CA GLU A 34 -0.38 1.33 -7.58
C GLU A 34 0.64 1.96 -6.60
N PHE A 35 0.21 2.85 -5.71
CA PHE A 35 1.08 3.38 -4.66
C PHE A 35 1.56 2.28 -3.70
N ILE A 36 0.67 1.37 -3.29
CA ILE A 36 1.01 0.20 -2.48
C ILE A 36 2.10 -0.63 -3.16
N TYR A 37 1.94 -0.92 -4.45
CA TYR A 37 2.92 -1.68 -5.24
C TYR A 37 4.25 -0.94 -5.36
N ALA A 38 4.25 0.37 -5.64
CA ALA A 38 5.46 1.17 -5.72
C ALA A 38 6.24 1.18 -4.39
N ILE A 39 5.56 1.38 -3.26
CA ILE A 39 6.16 1.32 -1.92
C ILE A 39 6.74 -0.08 -1.65
N ALA A 40 5.98 -1.12 -2.00
CA ALA A 40 6.39 -2.50 -1.82
C ALA A 40 7.68 -2.81 -2.60
N HIS A 41 7.75 -2.44 -3.88
CA HIS A 41 8.91 -2.68 -4.73
C HIS A 41 10.15 -1.92 -4.24
N LEU A 42 9.99 -0.66 -3.82
CA LEU A 42 11.10 0.11 -3.25
C LEU A 42 11.62 -0.51 -1.94
N ASN A 43 10.73 -1.05 -1.10
CA ASN A 43 11.14 -1.81 0.09
C ASN A 43 11.78 -3.14 -0.26
N HIS A 44 11.33 -3.80 -1.33
CA HIS A 44 11.91 -5.09 -1.72
C HIS A 44 13.31 -4.95 -2.31
N VAL A 45 13.55 -3.91 -3.12
CA VAL A 45 14.89 -3.57 -3.61
C VAL A 45 15.86 -3.33 -2.46
N GLU A 46 15.44 -2.58 -1.43
CA GLU A 46 16.23 -2.37 -0.22
C GLU A 46 16.65 -3.69 0.44
N GLN A 47 15.69 -4.60 0.65
CA GLN A 47 15.95 -5.89 1.28
C GLN A 47 16.96 -6.73 0.48
N HIS A 48 16.80 -6.83 -0.83
CA HIS A 48 17.72 -7.59 -1.67
C HIS A 48 19.15 -7.02 -1.70
N LEU A 49 19.31 -5.69 -1.61
CA LEU A 49 20.63 -5.07 -1.52
C LEU A 49 21.28 -5.36 -0.16
N ILE A 50 20.52 -5.29 0.94
CA ILE A 50 20.99 -5.65 2.29
C ILE A 50 21.39 -7.13 2.35
N GLU A 51 20.60 -8.02 1.76
CA GLU A 51 20.91 -9.45 1.65
C GLU A 51 22.19 -9.68 0.85
N SER A 52 22.38 -8.92 -0.25
CA SER A 52 23.58 -9.00 -1.09
C SER A 52 24.83 -8.57 -0.31
N ASP A 53 24.78 -7.44 0.38
CA ASP A 53 25.87 -6.98 1.25
C ASP A 53 26.18 -7.98 2.36
N SER A 54 25.14 -8.56 2.97
CA SER A 54 25.29 -9.59 4.01
C SER A 54 25.96 -10.86 3.49
N ASN A 55 25.62 -11.28 2.27
CA ASN A 55 26.23 -12.46 1.62
C ASN A 55 27.69 -12.21 1.23
N VAL A 56 28.04 -10.98 0.85
CA VAL A 56 29.41 -10.58 0.51
C VAL A 56 30.23 -10.29 1.78
N GLY A 57 29.57 -9.96 2.90
CA GLY A 57 30.21 -9.62 4.16
C GLY A 57 30.80 -8.20 4.18
N THR A 58 30.35 -7.32 3.29
CA THR A 58 30.82 -5.92 3.17
C THR A 58 29.68 -5.03 2.67
N PRO A 59 29.49 -3.82 3.23
CA PRO A 59 28.41 -2.91 2.84
C PRO A 59 28.75 -2.16 1.54
N ILE A 60 28.57 -2.80 0.39
CA ILE A 60 28.88 -2.24 -0.93
C ILE A 60 27.76 -1.28 -1.38
N PHE A 61 26.52 -1.54 -0.99
CA PHE A 61 25.35 -0.85 -1.54
C PHE A 61 24.72 0.18 -0.57
N GLY A 62 25.42 0.56 0.51
CA GLY A 62 24.86 1.40 1.57
C GLY A 62 24.25 2.73 1.08
N ASP A 63 24.95 3.45 0.21
CA ASP A 63 24.48 4.71 -0.39
C ASP A 63 23.25 4.52 -1.29
N ILE A 64 23.22 3.42 -2.05
CA ILE A 64 22.08 3.06 -2.92
C ILE A 64 20.87 2.65 -2.08
N ILE A 65 21.08 1.88 -1.01
CA ILE A 65 20.05 1.48 -0.04
C ILE A 65 19.38 2.73 0.56
N ASP A 66 20.17 3.70 1.00
CA ASP A 66 19.64 4.94 1.58
C ASP A 66 18.89 5.79 0.55
N SER A 67 19.37 5.82 -0.70
CA SER A 67 18.64 6.46 -1.80
C SER A 67 17.25 5.84 -2.01
N PHE A 68 17.15 4.51 -2.04
CA PHE A 68 15.86 3.81 -2.19
C PHE A 68 14.93 4.00 -0.99
N ARG A 69 15.48 4.06 0.23
CA ARG A 69 14.71 4.41 1.44
C ARG A 69 14.05 5.77 1.31
N GLU A 70 14.80 6.76 0.82
CA GLU A 70 14.28 8.11 0.63
C GLU A 70 13.22 8.16 -0.47
N GLN A 71 13.45 7.50 -1.62
CA GLN A 71 12.44 7.40 -2.67
C GLN A 71 11.14 6.76 -2.14
N ARG A 72 11.23 5.72 -1.32
CA ARG A 72 10.05 5.09 -0.69
C ARG A 72 9.30 6.07 0.21
N LYS A 73 10.01 6.86 1.02
CA LYS A 73 9.40 7.89 1.87
C LYS A 73 8.67 8.94 1.03
N ILE A 74 9.30 9.41 -0.05
CA ILE A 74 8.69 10.38 -0.97
C ILE A 74 7.41 9.83 -1.60
N VAL A 75 7.43 8.60 -2.12
CA VAL A 75 6.22 7.95 -2.70
C VAL A 75 5.11 7.82 -1.66
N GLY A 76 5.45 7.41 -0.43
CA GLY A 76 4.51 7.37 0.69
C GLY A 76 3.88 8.72 0.99
N GLN A 77 4.70 9.77 1.04
CA GLN A 77 4.23 11.15 1.26
C GLN A 77 3.26 11.60 0.17
N VAL A 78 3.54 11.31 -1.11
CA VAL A 78 2.65 11.64 -2.23
C VAL A 78 1.31 10.93 -2.10
N MET A 79 1.32 9.62 -1.81
CA MET A 79 0.11 8.84 -1.55
C MET A 79 -0.71 9.49 -0.43
N PHE A 80 -0.06 9.87 0.68
CA PHE A 80 -0.74 10.52 1.81
C PHE A 80 -1.27 11.93 1.50
N VAL A 81 -0.61 12.69 0.63
CA VAL A 81 -1.11 14.00 0.19
C VAL A 81 -2.37 13.85 -0.64
N ILE A 82 -2.42 12.89 -1.57
CA ILE A 82 -3.62 12.59 -2.38
C ILE A 82 -4.77 12.20 -1.47
N GLU A 83 -4.52 11.29 -0.54
CA GLU A 83 -5.44 10.85 0.49
C GLU A 83 -5.98 12.01 1.35
N LYS A 84 -5.11 12.95 1.71
CA LYS A 84 -5.48 14.17 2.44
C LYS A 84 -6.38 15.08 1.60
N LEU A 85 -6.06 15.28 0.32
CA LEU A 85 -6.85 16.12 -0.59
C LEU A 85 -8.27 15.55 -0.78
N GLU A 86 -8.43 14.24 -0.80
CA GLU A 86 -9.75 13.57 -0.83
C GLU A 86 -10.53 13.77 0.47
N ALA A 87 -9.87 13.61 1.62
CA ALA A 87 -10.50 13.84 2.92
C ALA A 87 -10.91 15.33 3.12
N MET A 88 -10.18 16.27 2.50
CA MET A 88 -10.57 17.69 2.47
C MET A 88 -11.79 17.96 1.60
N LYS A 89 -11.95 17.29 0.44
CA LYS A 89 -13.17 17.37 -0.39
C LYS A 89 -14.41 16.86 0.33
N SER A 90 -14.24 15.95 1.29
CA SER A 90 -15.32 15.42 2.13
C SER A 90 -15.58 16.24 3.41
N GLY A 91 -14.98 17.45 3.53
CA GLY A 91 -15.25 18.41 4.59
C GLY A 91 -14.45 18.21 5.88
N ASN A 92 -13.48 17.27 5.90
CA ASN A 92 -12.64 17.02 7.08
C ASN A 92 -11.35 17.84 7.00
N VAL A 93 -11.23 18.85 7.88
CA VAL A 93 -10.17 19.88 7.81
C VAL A 93 -8.94 19.56 8.68
N ASN A 94 -8.97 18.55 9.55
CA ASN A 94 -7.87 18.24 10.47
C ASN A 94 -7.26 16.85 10.21
N ILE A 95 -6.42 16.72 9.18
CA ILE A 95 -5.80 15.45 8.76
C ILE A 95 -4.28 15.52 8.95
N ARG A 96 -3.80 15.68 10.18
CA ARG A 96 -2.38 15.41 10.44
C ARG A 96 -2.21 14.72 11.78
N SER A 97 -1.40 13.64 11.71
CA SER A 97 -0.53 12.97 12.71
C SER A 97 -0.98 11.74 13.54
N SER A 98 -1.41 10.67 12.87
CA SER A 98 -1.17 9.28 13.33
C SER A 98 -0.54 8.35 12.29
N TRP A 99 -0.22 8.88 11.12
CA TRP A 99 0.11 8.10 9.92
C TRP A 99 1.44 7.35 9.98
N GLU A 100 2.24 7.56 11.01
CA GLU A 100 3.62 7.04 11.11
C GLU A 100 3.65 5.62 11.66
N SER A 101 2.83 5.35 12.67
CA SER A 101 2.58 3.99 13.16
C SER A 101 1.93 3.15 12.06
N ILE A 102 1.10 3.76 11.22
CA ILE A 102 0.48 3.14 10.05
C ILE A 102 1.48 2.96 8.91
N TRP A 103 2.43 3.88 8.72
CA TRP A 103 3.44 3.81 7.68
C TRP A 103 4.32 2.55 7.82
N CYS A 104 4.76 2.24 9.05
CA CYS A 104 5.54 1.04 9.30
C CYS A 104 4.72 -0.23 9.02
N ALA A 105 3.48 -0.28 9.52
CA ALA A 105 2.57 -1.39 9.25
C ALA A 105 2.26 -1.55 7.75
N LEU A 106 2.10 -0.44 7.03
CA LEU A 106 1.91 -0.40 5.59
C LEU A 106 3.14 -0.99 4.88
N LYS A 107 4.33 -0.45 5.13
CA LYS A 107 5.60 -0.94 4.55
C LYS A 107 5.75 -2.46 4.68
N HIS A 108 5.57 -3.00 5.89
CA HIS A 108 5.72 -4.45 6.10
C HIS A 108 4.60 -5.25 5.43
N SER A 109 3.36 -4.75 5.46
CA SER A 109 2.22 -5.43 4.83
C SER A 109 2.33 -5.45 3.31
N THR A 110 2.81 -4.38 2.70
CA THR A 110 2.99 -4.29 1.25
C THR A 110 4.17 -5.15 0.78
N THR A 111 5.24 -5.25 1.57
CA THR A 111 6.32 -6.22 1.29
C THR A 111 5.87 -7.66 1.47
N ALA A 112 5.06 -7.97 2.48
CA ALA A 112 4.45 -9.29 2.61
C ALA A 112 3.57 -9.65 1.39
N LEU A 113 2.90 -8.66 0.79
CA LEU A 113 2.10 -8.86 -0.44
C LEU A 113 2.99 -9.29 -1.62
N ILE A 114 4.12 -8.61 -1.85
CA ILE A 114 5.08 -9.00 -2.90
C ILE A 114 5.64 -10.40 -2.64
N HIS A 115 6.06 -10.71 -1.41
CA HIS A 115 6.60 -12.03 -1.09
C HIS A 115 5.60 -13.16 -1.35
N VAL A 116 4.32 -12.93 -1.05
CA VAL A 116 3.24 -13.87 -1.41
C VAL A 116 3.08 -14.00 -2.92
N ASP A 117 3.12 -12.89 -3.68
CA ASP A 117 3.07 -12.90 -5.15
C ASP A 117 4.24 -13.71 -5.74
N GLU A 118 5.46 -13.53 -5.23
CA GLU A 118 6.62 -14.31 -5.65
C GLU A 118 6.53 -15.79 -5.30
N CYS A 119 5.99 -16.12 -4.13
CA CYS A 119 5.77 -17.52 -3.75
C CYS A 119 4.76 -18.17 -4.71
N ILE A 120 3.68 -17.47 -5.06
CA ILE A 120 2.71 -17.93 -6.05
C ILE A 120 3.39 -18.16 -7.40
N GLU A 121 4.20 -17.22 -7.89
CA GLU A 121 4.90 -17.35 -9.17
C GLU A 121 5.87 -18.55 -9.17
N LYS A 122 6.67 -18.70 -8.12
CA LYS A 122 7.62 -19.81 -7.96
C LYS A 122 6.91 -21.16 -7.93
N LEU A 123 5.75 -21.25 -7.27
CA LEU A 123 4.93 -22.47 -7.25
C LEU A 123 4.26 -22.75 -8.60
N LEU A 124 3.75 -21.71 -9.30
CA LEU A 124 3.17 -21.86 -10.64
C LEU A 124 4.20 -22.37 -11.65
N LYS A 125 5.45 -21.91 -11.57
CA LYS A 125 6.55 -22.43 -12.39
C LYS A 125 6.81 -23.91 -12.10
N LYS A 126 6.92 -24.29 -10.83
CA LYS A 126 7.09 -25.71 -10.42
C LYS A 126 5.92 -26.60 -10.83
N LEU A 127 4.69 -26.07 -10.79
CA LEU A 127 3.50 -26.80 -11.24
C LEU A 127 3.58 -27.11 -12.73
N LYS A 128 3.97 -26.14 -13.56
CA LYS A 128 4.17 -26.37 -15.01
C LYS A 128 5.19 -27.48 -15.28
N ASP A 129 6.25 -27.54 -14.47
CA ASP A 129 7.34 -28.50 -14.65
C ASP A 129 7.02 -29.92 -14.13
N SER A 130 6.13 -30.05 -13.13
CA SER A 130 5.89 -31.31 -12.41
C SER A 130 4.48 -31.89 -12.52
N ASN A 131 3.50 -31.10 -12.99
CA ASN A 131 2.07 -31.42 -12.99
C ASN A 131 1.53 -31.91 -11.62
N ASN A 132 2.20 -31.55 -10.52
CA ASN A 132 1.82 -31.98 -9.17
C ASN A 132 0.56 -31.23 -8.70
N VAL A 133 -0.55 -31.97 -8.60
CA VAL A 133 -1.88 -31.44 -8.23
C VAL A 133 -1.90 -30.86 -6.81
N GLU A 134 -1.04 -31.31 -5.90
CA GLU A 134 -0.96 -30.77 -4.53
C GLU A 134 -0.50 -29.31 -4.51
N LEU A 135 0.35 -28.91 -5.46
CA LEU A 135 0.80 -27.51 -5.61
C LEU A 135 -0.36 -26.56 -5.93
N MET A 136 -1.41 -27.04 -6.61
CA MET A 136 -2.59 -26.22 -6.88
C MET A 136 -3.29 -25.78 -5.60
N GLU A 137 -3.33 -26.63 -4.58
CA GLU A 137 -4.00 -26.30 -3.33
C GLU A 137 -3.19 -25.30 -2.50
N TYR A 138 -1.86 -25.39 -2.53
CA TYR A 138 -0.99 -24.37 -1.95
C TYR A 138 -1.10 -23.03 -2.68
N ILE A 139 -1.17 -23.02 -4.02
CA ILE A 139 -1.37 -21.79 -4.81
C ILE A 139 -2.70 -21.12 -4.43
N LYS A 140 -3.81 -21.87 -4.35
CA LYS A 140 -5.10 -21.32 -3.90
C LYS A 140 -5.03 -20.74 -2.50
N THR A 141 -4.30 -21.41 -1.60
CA THR A 141 -4.09 -20.92 -0.23
C THR A 141 -3.36 -19.58 -0.24
N LEU A 142 -2.28 -19.47 -1.01
CA LEU A 142 -1.54 -18.21 -1.14
C LEU A 142 -2.35 -17.10 -1.81
N LEU A 143 -3.16 -17.40 -2.84
CA LEU A 143 -4.08 -16.43 -3.44
C LEU A 143 -5.09 -15.89 -2.41
N ARG A 144 -5.57 -16.74 -1.50
CA ARG A 144 -6.44 -16.32 -0.39
C ARG A 144 -5.68 -15.42 0.59
N VAL A 145 -4.44 -15.77 0.94
CA VAL A 145 -3.57 -14.95 1.80
C VAL A 145 -3.33 -13.57 1.16
N ARG A 146 -2.99 -13.53 -0.13
CA ARG A 146 -2.84 -12.30 -0.93
C ARG A 146 -4.07 -11.41 -0.84
N GLY A 147 -5.25 -11.97 -1.10
CA GLY A 147 -6.52 -11.24 -1.00
C GLY A 147 -6.85 -10.76 0.41
N ASN A 148 -6.45 -11.50 1.45
CA ASN A 148 -6.59 -11.07 2.84
C ASN A 148 -5.65 -9.91 3.19
N LEU A 149 -4.38 -9.99 2.75
CA LEU A 149 -3.39 -8.92 2.95
C LEU A 149 -3.85 -7.62 2.29
N LEU A 150 -4.26 -7.68 1.02
CA LEU A 150 -4.74 -6.50 0.31
C LEU A 150 -5.96 -5.87 1.00
N ARG A 151 -6.95 -6.67 1.39
CA ARG A 151 -8.10 -6.18 2.16
C ARG A 151 -7.69 -5.59 3.51
N GLY A 152 -6.71 -6.20 4.19
CA GLY A 152 -6.16 -5.69 5.44
C GLY A 152 -5.52 -4.32 5.26
N ILE A 153 -4.70 -4.15 4.22
CA ILE A 153 -4.06 -2.89 3.85
C ILE A 153 -5.11 -1.82 3.54
N MET A 154 -6.09 -2.12 2.69
CA MET A 154 -7.16 -1.18 2.34
C MET A 154 -7.98 -0.76 3.56
N ASN A 155 -8.34 -1.71 4.44
CA ASN A 155 -9.03 -1.42 5.69
C ASN A 155 -8.19 -0.56 6.64
N MET A 156 -6.87 -0.79 6.70
CA MET A 156 -5.96 0.02 7.49
C MET A 156 -5.92 1.46 6.97
N LEU A 157 -5.75 1.65 5.66
CA LEU A 157 -5.78 2.98 5.03
C LEU A 157 -7.11 3.68 5.32
N GLN A 158 -8.24 3.01 5.10
CA GLN A 158 -9.58 3.58 5.33
C GLN A 158 -9.79 4.00 6.80
N ARG A 159 -9.41 3.15 7.76
CA ARG A 159 -9.51 3.48 9.19
C ARG A 159 -8.59 4.62 9.58
N SER A 160 -7.43 4.70 8.93
CA SER A 160 -6.47 5.77 9.14
C SER A 160 -7.00 7.11 8.62
N LYS A 161 -7.73 7.13 7.49
CA LYS A 161 -8.45 8.33 7.02
C LYS A 161 -9.41 8.86 8.09
N VAL A 162 -10.16 7.97 8.76
CA VAL A 162 -11.10 8.32 9.84
C VAL A 162 -10.37 8.78 11.10
N ALA A 163 -9.30 8.08 11.49
CA ALA A 163 -8.53 8.35 12.71
C ALA A 163 -7.63 9.59 12.60
N ALA A 164 -7.26 10.02 11.39
CA ALA A 164 -6.47 11.22 11.17
C ALA A 164 -7.14 12.50 11.71
N ASN A 165 -8.46 12.46 11.94
CA ASN A 165 -9.22 13.51 12.64
C ASN A 165 -8.91 13.62 14.16
N ILE A 166 -8.12 12.72 14.75
CA ILE A 166 -8.02 12.55 16.23
C ILE A 166 -6.59 12.74 16.79
N LEU A 167 -5.51 12.67 16.00
CA LEU A 167 -4.16 12.47 16.54
C LEU A 167 -3.12 13.44 15.96
N THR A 168 -2.33 14.10 16.82
CA THR A 168 -1.35 15.19 16.53
C THR A 168 0.12 14.76 16.57
N GLU A 169 1.00 15.68 16.11
CA GLU A 169 2.33 15.49 15.49
C GLU A 169 3.26 14.43 16.08
N ALA A 170 3.70 13.52 15.21
CA ALA A 170 4.97 12.80 15.33
C ALA A 170 5.71 12.95 13.97
N SER A 171 7.01 12.64 13.92
CA SER A 171 7.86 12.73 12.72
C SER A 171 8.09 11.33 12.12
N MET A 172 7.99 11.17 10.78
CA MET A 172 8.00 9.86 10.11
C MET A 172 9.33 9.13 10.36
N ARG A 173 9.42 8.43 11.49
CA ARG A 173 10.62 7.71 11.93
C ARG A 173 10.24 6.25 12.07
N CYS A 174 10.87 5.39 11.27
CA CYS A 174 10.82 3.96 11.50
C CYS A 174 11.78 3.61 12.65
N ARG A 175 11.43 2.66 13.51
CA ARG A 175 12.35 2.18 14.56
C ARG A 175 13.62 1.54 13.97
N GLU A 176 13.56 1.05 12.73
CA GLU A 176 14.74 0.58 11.98
C GLU A 176 15.68 1.72 11.55
N ASP A 177 15.18 2.96 11.45
CA ASP A 177 16.00 4.16 11.17
C ASP A 177 16.81 4.60 12.42
N LEU A 178 16.39 4.22 13.64
CA LEU A 178 17.09 4.55 14.90
C LEU A 178 18.39 3.75 15.09
N CYS A 179 18.57 2.64 14.37
CA CYS A 179 19.77 1.81 14.47
C CYS A 179 20.99 2.41 13.77
N LEU A 180 20.87 3.59 13.14
CA LEU A 180 21.98 4.28 12.46
C LEU A 180 22.46 5.55 13.21
N GLU A 181 21.73 6.03 14.24
CA GLU A 181 22.06 7.28 14.94
C GLU A 181 23.01 7.09 16.15
N GLU A 182 23.43 5.87 16.50
CA GLU A 182 24.33 5.61 17.65
C GLU A 182 25.85 5.70 17.35
N VAL A 183 26.25 6.18 16.16
CA VAL A 183 27.68 6.27 15.79
C VAL A 183 28.13 7.71 15.51
N GLU A 184 27.67 8.70 16.27
CA GLU A 184 28.38 9.99 16.36
C GLU A 184 28.30 10.56 17.78
N LYS A 185 29.13 10.00 18.68
CA LYS A 185 29.65 10.73 19.84
C LYS A 185 31.13 10.41 20.00
N HIS A 186 31.96 11.16 19.26
CA HIS A 186 33.33 11.45 19.64
C HIS A 186 33.42 12.91 20.07
#